data_AF-A0AB35U143-F1
#
_entry.id   AF-A0AB35U143-F1
#
_cell.length_a   1.000
_cell.length_b   1.000
_cell.length_c   1.000
_cell.angle_alpha   90.00
_cell.angle_beta   90.00
_cell.angle_gamma   90.00
#
_symmetry.space_group_name_H-M   'P 1'
#
loop_
_entity.id
_entity.type
_entity.pdbx_description
1 polymer ?
#
loop_
_entity_poly.entity_id
_entity_poly.type
_entity_poly.pdbx_seq_one_letter_code
_entity_poly.pdbx_strand_id
1 'polypeptide(L)'
;MVFRIKHPKCVFLGASILFALLFCIPYLGKDLLPIEHDTFFHVARIQAMADAIGHKDFLPAVFPLQNNGYGYASPLFYNNLFLIPSALLVRLDMPVANSYKLLILVETVLACYAMMVLVYRISQKQSAAILAGCAYVFANYHVTDVYVRGALGEVQALIFLPIMIEGVYIILVEHSRRWYMLAAGLACLLLSHNLTFLMGCILLVILCLIYVKTLTKEQIMALVKSVLAAFLMTVFFSLPMLQQLHSNTFYLDYYGSSSDLGAGSLGLWKYFAEKTVFGYSDNSLPRSQQMVLNVGYFLTFAPLLWLAVKKKKNNTSRFVTSLLVIGYIAIVLPCSLIPWDDLDALRIMQFPWRLLEIGLVCLSVPAGIGFASLLQRKTIQAIAVVVLCLEGIYHVTPVFTRTFGLTSETTWQDISDGKLCDPYYSATYKRVELAGGDYLPLPSPDYRTLKQAIMDESLQPLDISFEKDYSTLSFTLTDSNANQTIVLPLTWYLGYHLYCIDNGIRTEIKITPTDTGLVSFKADQAGSYVCVYQSTTLRNICIGVSLAALAAVIICWWKDRQIQKA
;
A
#
# COMPACT_ATOMS: atom_id res chain seq x y z
N MET A 1 -38.32 9.79 -14.38
CA MET A 1 -37.76 11.15 -14.33
C MET A 1 -36.63 11.15 -13.29
N VAL A 2 -35.41 10.83 -13.71
CA VAL A 2 -34.26 10.70 -12.80
C VAL A 2 -33.74 12.11 -12.48
N PHE A 3 -33.83 12.51 -11.22
CA PHE A 3 -33.31 13.78 -10.74
C PHE A 3 -31.83 13.92 -11.14
N ARG A 4 -31.52 14.84 -12.06
CA ARG A 4 -30.16 15.37 -12.27
C ARG A 4 -29.79 16.18 -11.02
N ILE A 5 -29.36 15.48 -9.98
CA ILE A 5 -28.72 16.13 -8.83
C ILE A 5 -27.38 16.66 -9.35
N LYS A 6 -27.22 18.00 -9.39
CA LYS A 6 -25.95 18.64 -9.71
C LYS A 6 -24.95 18.24 -8.62
N HIS A 7 -24.13 17.23 -8.91
CA HIS A 7 -23.08 16.78 -8.01
C HIS A 7 -22.16 17.98 -7.68
N PRO A 8 -21.96 18.34 -6.40
CA PRO A 8 -21.21 19.54 -6.00
C PRO A 8 -19.69 19.29 -6.08
N LYS A 9 -19.21 18.86 -7.26
CA LYS A 9 -17.82 18.43 -7.49
C LYS A 9 -16.79 19.48 -7.10
N CYS A 10 -17.01 20.74 -7.51
CA CYS A 10 -16.08 21.82 -7.19
C CYS A 10 -15.99 22.09 -5.68
N VAL A 11 -17.11 21.95 -4.95
CA VAL A 11 -17.11 22.15 -3.50
C VAL A 11 -16.37 21.02 -2.79
N PHE A 12 -16.60 19.78 -3.19
CA PHE A 12 -15.87 18.64 -2.62
C PHE A 12 -14.38 18.69 -2.92
N LEU A 13 -14.00 19.05 -4.15
CA LEU A 13 -12.60 19.22 -4.50
C LEU A 13 -11.95 20.35 -3.68
N GLY A 14 -12.60 21.52 -3.61
CA GLY A 14 -12.09 22.64 -2.82
C GLY A 14 -11.96 22.33 -1.33
N ALA A 15 -12.95 21.65 -0.74
CA ALA A 15 -12.89 21.21 0.66
C ALA A 15 -11.80 20.15 0.89
N SER A 16 -11.63 19.21 -0.04
CA SER A 16 -10.59 18.17 0.05
C SER A 16 -9.19 18.76 -0.04
N ILE A 17 -8.97 19.72 -0.94
CA ILE A 17 -7.71 20.48 -1.02
C ILE A 17 -7.45 21.23 0.29
N LEU A 18 -8.46 21.94 0.81
CA LEU A 18 -8.31 22.66 2.08
C LEU A 18 -7.93 21.73 3.23
N PHE A 19 -8.66 20.63 3.42
CA PHE A 19 -8.38 19.69 4.51
C PHE A 19 -7.02 19.00 4.34
N ALA A 20 -6.64 18.63 3.12
CA ALA A 20 -5.34 18.04 2.86
C ALA A 20 -4.19 19.02 3.11
N LEU A 21 -4.34 20.30 2.74
CA LEU A 21 -3.36 21.34 3.05
C LEU A 21 -3.21 21.54 4.56
N LEU A 22 -4.31 21.57 5.30
CA LEU A 22 -4.31 21.67 6.76
C LEU A 22 -3.72 20.43 7.44
N PHE A 23 -3.98 19.24 6.89
CA PHE A 23 -3.38 17.99 7.36
C PHE A 23 -1.87 17.94 7.08
N CYS A 24 -1.43 18.43 5.92
CA CYS A 24 -0.04 18.40 5.45
C CYS A 24 0.81 19.59 5.91
N ILE A 25 0.32 20.48 6.79
CA ILE A 25 1.09 21.66 7.23
C ILE A 25 2.51 21.29 7.71
N PRO A 26 2.75 20.20 8.49
CA PRO A 26 4.12 19.85 8.88
C PRO A 26 5.07 19.63 7.69
N TYR A 27 4.60 19.01 6.61
CA TYR A 27 5.39 18.76 5.40
C TYR A 27 5.52 20.00 4.50
N LEU A 28 4.52 20.90 4.53
CA LEU A 28 4.52 22.14 3.75
C LEU A 28 5.31 23.27 4.42
N GLY A 29 5.30 23.32 5.75
CA GLY A 29 5.89 24.40 6.54
C GLY A 29 7.34 24.17 6.95
N LYS A 30 7.88 22.97 6.72
CA LYS A 30 9.27 22.62 7.06
C LYS A 30 9.91 21.83 5.92
N ASP A 31 11.13 22.19 5.55
CA ASP A 31 11.92 21.38 4.64
C ASP A 31 12.50 20.15 5.35
N LEU A 32 11.62 19.26 5.78
CA LEU A 32 11.96 18.01 6.44
C LEU A 32 10.88 16.97 6.12
N LEU A 33 11.29 15.81 5.61
CA LEU A 33 10.54 14.57 5.62
C LEU A 33 11.11 13.70 6.73
N PRO A 34 10.48 13.67 7.91
CA PRO A 34 10.91 12.81 9.01
C PRO A 34 11.04 11.33 8.60
N ILE A 35 12.03 10.65 9.16
CA ILE A 35 12.16 9.20 8.99
C ILE A 35 11.25 8.51 9.99
N GLU A 36 10.23 7.86 9.47
CA GLU A 36 9.27 7.04 10.21
C GLU A 36 9.53 5.55 9.92
N HIS A 37 8.67 4.64 10.37
CA HIS A 37 8.93 3.19 10.29
C HIS A 37 9.24 2.70 8.86
N ASP A 38 8.43 3.10 7.88
CA ASP A 38 8.49 2.63 6.49
C ASP A 38 8.94 3.73 5.50
N THR A 39 9.28 4.94 5.98
CA THR A 39 9.64 6.07 5.11
C THR A 39 10.78 5.72 4.15
N PHE A 40 11.85 5.10 4.66
CA PHE A 40 12.99 4.70 3.84
C PHE A 40 12.60 3.70 2.75
N PHE A 41 11.76 2.72 3.06
CA PHE A 41 11.30 1.74 2.07
C PHE A 41 10.57 2.40 0.91
N HIS A 42 9.65 3.31 1.19
CA HIS A 42 8.87 3.96 0.13
C HIS A 42 9.70 4.98 -0.66
N VAL A 43 10.58 5.74 -0.01
CA VAL A 43 11.52 6.66 -0.69
C VAL A 43 12.48 5.89 -1.59
N ALA A 44 13.05 4.78 -1.11
CA ALA A 44 13.93 3.92 -1.88
C ALA A 44 13.24 3.36 -3.13
N ARG A 45 11.96 2.96 -3.00
CA ARG A 45 11.15 2.48 -4.12
C ARG A 45 10.82 3.56 -5.13
N ILE A 46 10.54 4.80 -4.69
CA ILE A 46 10.34 5.92 -5.61
C ILE A 46 11.62 6.20 -6.41
N GLN A 47 12.78 6.22 -5.75
CA GLN A 47 14.07 6.38 -6.42
C GLN A 47 14.35 5.23 -7.40
N ALA A 48 14.22 3.98 -6.95
CA ALA A 48 14.48 2.83 -7.80
C ALA A 48 13.50 2.75 -8.99
N MET A 49 12.26 3.20 -8.81
CA MET A 49 11.29 3.34 -9.91
C MET A 49 11.67 4.47 -10.87
N ALA A 50 12.24 5.57 -10.37
CA ALA A 50 12.77 6.63 -11.21
C ALA A 50 13.91 6.08 -12.09
N ASP A 51 14.87 5.37 -11.49
CA ASP A 51 15.98 4.73 -12.20
C ASP A 51 15.45 3.75 -13.25
N ALA A 52 14.47 2.90 -12.91
CA ALA A 52 13.82 1.98 -13.84
C ALA A 52 13.19 2.69 -15.04
N ILE A 53 12.44 3.78 -14.82
CA ILE A 53 11.87 4.61 -15.89
C ILE A 53 12.98 5.19 -16.78
N GLY A 54 14.11 5.60 -16.20
CA GLY A 54 15.29 6.05 -16.95
C GLY A 54 15.83 5.00 -17.93
N HIS A 55 15.72 3.71 -17.57
CA HIS A 55 16.10 2.56 -18.37
C HIS A 55 14.93 2.00 -19.22
N LYS A 56 13.81 2.73 -19.31
CA LYS A 56 12.58 2.34 -20.03
C LYS A 56 11.90 1.08 -19.47
N ASP A 57 12.19 0.74 -18.22
CA ASP A 57 11.54 -0.33 -17.47
C ASP A 57 10.39 0.24 -16.64
N PHE A 58 9.18 0.28 -17.21
CA PHE A 58 7.99 0.84 -16.57
C PHE A 58 7.28 -0.14 -15.63
N LEU A 59 7.65 -1.42 -15.67
CA LEU A 59 7.07 -2.44 -14.82
C LEU A 59 8.20 -3.37 -14.32
N PRO A 60 9.16 -2.84 -13.54
CA PRO A 60 10.29 -3.61 -13.06
C PRO A 60 9.78 -4.79 -12.23
N ALA A 61 10.42 -5.95 -12.37
CA ALA A 61 10.22 -7.08 -11.45
C ALA A 61 11.23 -7.03 -10.29
N VAL A 62 12.43 -6.56 -10.57
CA VAL A 62 13.52 -6.43 -9.62
C VAL A 62 14.08 -5.03 -9.74
N PHE A 63 14.45 -4.42 -8.62
CA PHE A 63 15.28 -3.22 -8.59
C PHE A 63 16.74 -3.65 -8.50
N PRO A 64 17.49 -3.70 -9.61
CA PRO A 64 18.79 -4.37 -9.66
C PRO A 64 19.90 -3.62 -8.93
N LEU A 65 19.70 -2.32 -8.63
CA LEU A 65 20.67 -1.48 -7.95
C LEU A 65 20.50 -1.49 -6.42
N GLN A 66 19.37 -2.00 -5.91
CA GLN A 66 19.13 -2.10 -4.47
C GLN A 66 19.97 -3.22 -3.82
N ASN A 67 20.08 -3.15 -2.50
CA ASN A 67 20.89 -3.95 -1.61
C ASN A 67 22.35 -4.05 -2.06
N ASN A 68 23.06 -2.91 -2.16
CA ASN A 68 24.43 -2.83 -2.69
C ASN A 68 24.57 -3.40 -4.12
N GLY A 69 23.53 -3.23 -4.94
CA GLY A 69 23.50 -3.77 -6.28
C GLY A 69 23.42 -5.30 -6.35
N TYR A 70 22.97 -6.00 -5.30
CA TYR A 70 22.60 -7.42 -5.41
C TYR A 70 21.20 -7.62 -5.98
N GLY A 71 20.37 -6.57 -5.97
CA GLY A 71 19.00 -6.58 -6.45
C GLY A 71 17.99 -6.94 -5.37
N TYR A 72 16.79 -6.37 -5.50
CA TYR A 72 15.65 -6.63 -4.61
C TYR A 72 14.34 -6.69 -5.38
N ALA A 73 13.55 -7.75 -5.18
CA ALA A 73 12.36 -8.04 -5.98
C ALA A 73 11.05 -7.50 -5.38
N SER A 74 11.10 -6.44 -4.55
CA SER A 74 9.88 -5.85 -3.98
C SER A 74 8.77 -5.54 -5.00
N PRO A 75 9.03 -5.14 -6.26
CA PRO A 75 7.95 -4.90 -7.23
C PRO A 75 7.03 -6.11 -7.50
N LEU A 76 7.52 -7.34 -7.29
CA LEU A 76 6.73 -8.57 -7.46
C LEU A 76 5.81 -8.87 -6.28
N PHE A 77 6.06 -8.28 -5.10
CA PHE A 77 5.29 -8.52 -3.88
C PHE A 77 4.53 -7.29 -3.38
N TYR A 78 5.00 -6.11 -3.76
CA TYR A 78 4.43 -4.82 -3.41
C TYR A 78 4.42 -3.92 -4.65
N ASN A 79 3.23 -3.70 -5.19
CA ASN A 79 3.07 -3.02 -6.46
C ASN A 79 3.51 -1.54 -6.41
N ASN A 80 4.11 -1.03 -7.49
CA ASN A 80 4.63 0.33 -7.60
C ASN A 80 3.77 1.28 -8.47
N LEU A 81 2.61 0.84 -8.97
CA LEU A 81 1.81 1.59 -9.95
C LEU A 81 1.51 3.01 -9.47
N PHE A 82 1.15 3.17 -8.20
CA PHE A 82 0.82 4.47 -7.61
C PHE A 82 2.05 5.32 -7.25
N LEU A 83 3.28 4.77 -7.35
CA LEU A 83 4.53 5.50 -7.18
C LEU A 83 5.03 6.16 -8.47
N ILE A 84 4.50 5.75 -9.63
CA ILE A 84 4.92 6.25 -10.95
C ILE A 84 4.89 7.79 -11.03
N PRO A 85 3.84 8.50 -10.56
CA PRO A 85 3.83 9.96 -10.61
C PRO A 85 5.00 10.60 -9.85
N SER A 86 5.33 10.11 -8.66
CA SER A 86 6.48 10.61 -7.88
C SER A 86 7.81 10.24 -8.51
N ALA A 87 7.94 9.02 -9.04
CA ALA A 87 9.14 8.59 -9.76
C ALA A 87 9.41 9.47 -11.00
N LEU A 88 8.36 9.85 -11.74
CA LEU A 88 8.49 10.79 -12.86
C LEU A 88 8.96 12.18 -12.40
N LEU A 89 8.47 12.68 -11.26
CA LEU A 89 8.94 13.94 -10.69
C LEU A 89 10.41 13.88 -10.28
N VAL A 90 10.84 12.77 -9.67
CA VAL A 90 12.26 12.54 -9.36
C VAL A 90 13.11 12.50 -10.63
N ARG A 91 12.59 11.95 -11.73
CA ARG A 91 13.26 12.02 -13.04
C ARG A 91 13.33 13.40 -13.65
N LEU A 92 12.51 14.33 -13.18
CA LEU A 92 12.56 15.76 -13.51
C LEU A 92 13.34 16.55 -12.44
N ASP A 93 14.28 15.89 -11.76
CA ASP A 93 15.19 16.45 -10.75
C ASP A 93 14.51 17.01 -9.50
N MET A 94 13.25 16.64 -9.23
CA MET A 94 12.61 16.95 -7.95
C MET A 94 13.24 16.09 -6.85
N PRO A 95 13.65 16.67 -5.70
CA PRO A 95 14.16 15.88 -4.58
C PRO A 95 13.16 14.80 -4.15
N VAL A 96 13.64 13.58 -3.91
CA VAL A 96 12.78 12.43 -3.60
C VAL A 96 11.89 12.69 -2.39
N ALA A 97 12.40 13.38 -1.36
CA ALA A 97 11.65 13.79 -0.19
C ALA A 97 10.44 14.68 -0.54
N ASN A 98 10.63 15.64 -1.46
CA ASN A 98 9.56 16.53 -1.89
C ASN A 98 8.54 15.80 -2.78
N SER A 99 9.00 14.87 -3.63
CA SER A 99 8.11 14.02 -4.44
C SER A 99 7.20 13.13 -3.56
N TYR A 100 7.71 12.65 -2.43
CA TYR A 100 6.96 11.87 -1.44
C TYR A 100 5.95 12.73 -0.70
N LYS A 101 6.35 13.92 -0.21
CA LYS A 101 5.43 14.86 0.46
C LYS A 101 4.27 15.27 -0.45
N LEU A 102 4.55 15.53 -1.73
CA LEU A 102 3.52 15.86 -2.72
C LEU A 102 2.59 14.67 -2.98
N LEU A 103 3.11 13.45 -3.01
CA LEU A 103 2.30 12.24 -3.14
C LEU A 103 1.30 12.13 -1.98
N ILE A 104 1.77 12.25 -0.74
CA ILE A 104 0.90 12.23 0.46
C ILE A 104 -0.18 13.31 0.37
N LEU A 105 0.16 14.53 -0.07
CA LEU A 105 -0.83 15.59 -0.25
C LEU A 105 -1.91 15.20 -1.26
N VAL A 106 -1.50 14.68 -2.42
CA VAL A 106 -2.43 14.26 -3.49
C VAL A 106 -3.30 13.09 -3.03
N GLU A 107 -2.72 12.08 -2.40
CA GLU A 107 -3.43 10.91 -1.88
C GLU A 107 -4.44 11.30 -0.80
N THR A 108 -4.07 12.23 0.09
CA THR A 108 -4.99 12.79 1.10
C THR A 108 -6.18 13.52 0.46
N VAL A 109 -5.93 14.31 -0.60
CA VAL A 109 -7.02 14.97 -1.36
C VAL A 109 -7.95 13.91 -1.96
N LEU A 110 -7.40 12.87 -2.57
CA LEU A 110 -8.16 11.81 -3.23
C LEU A 110 -8.99 10.99 -2.22
N ALA A 111 -8.40 10.61 -1.08
CA ALA A 111 -9.07 9.89 0.00
C ALA A 111 -10.24 10.70 0.58
N CYS A 112 -10.00 11.98 0.87
CA CYS A 112 -11.04 12.90 1.32
C CYS A 112 -12.17 13.00 0.30
N TYR A 113 -11.84 13.23 -0.97
CA TYR A 113 -12.82 13.38 -2.04
C TYR A 113 -13.66 12.11 -2.22
N ALA A 114 -13.02 10.93 -2.21
CA ALA A 114 -13.69 9.64 -2.31
C ALA A 114 -14.70 9.42 -1.17
N MET A 115 -14.32 9.74 0.07
CA MET A 115 -15.23 9.68 1.22
C MET A 115 -16.41 10.65 1.09
N MET A 116 -16.15 11.90 0.66
CA MET A 116 -17.22 12.88 0.44
C MET A 116 -18.21 12.41 -0.63
N VAL A 117 -17.72 11.83 -1.73
CA VAL A 117 -18.56 11.28 -2.81
C VAL A 117 -19.42 10.13 -2.30
N LEU A 118 -18.83 9.17 -1.56
CA LEU A 118 -19.55 8.06 -0.96
C LEU A 118 -20.71 8.56 -0.07
N VAL A 119 -20.40 9.44 0.89
CA VAL A 119 -21.41 9.93 1.84
C VAL A 119 -22.47 10.80 1.17
N TYR A 120 -22.09 11.58 0.15
CA TYR A 120 -23.05 12.35 -0.63
C TYR A 120 -23.99 11.44 -1.42
N ARG A 121 -23.49 10.36 -2.03
CA ARG A 121 -24.33 9.39 -2.73
C ARG A 121 -25.37 8.76 -1.80
N ILE A 122 -24.96 8.38 -0.60
CA ILE A 122 -25.85 7.75 0.39
C ILE A 122 -26.89 8.74 0.93
N SER A 123 -26.46 9.95 1.29
CA SER A 123 -27.27 10.88 2.08
C SER A 123 -27.95 11.99 1.28
N GLN A 124 -27.42 12.31 0.10
CA GLN A 124 -27.74 13.49 -0.71
C GLN A 124 -27.57 14.82 0.06
N LYS A 125 -26.76 14.83 1.13
CA LYS A 125 -26.47 16.01 1.96
C LYS A 125 -25.01 16.41 1.84
N GLN A 126 -24.78 17.62 1.33
CA GLN A 126 -23.43 18.16 1.16
C GLN A 126 -22.68 18.32 2.50
N SER A 127 -23.37 18.74 3.56
CA SER A 127 -22.73 18.91 4.88
C SER A 127 -22.36 17.58 5.54
N ALA A 128 -23.16 16.53 5.35
CA ALA A 128 -22.80 15.18 5.80
C ALA A 128 -21.51 14.69 5.13
N ALA A 129 -21.39 14.93 3.82
CA ALA A 129 -20.21 14.58 3.05
C ALA A 129 -18.96 15.34 3.53
N ILE A 130 -19.05 16.67 3.69
CA ILE A 130 -17.92 17.49 4.15
C ILE A 130 -17.47 17.07 5.56
N LEU A 131 -18.41 16.84 6.49
CA LEU A 131 -18.10 16.37 7.84
C LEU A 131 -17.41 15.00 7.83
N ALA A 132 -17.91 14.06 7.03
CA ALA A 132 -17.31 12.74 6.92
C ALA A 132 -15.90 12.80 6.30
N GLY A 133 -15.69 13.59 5.25
CA GLY A 133 -14.37 13.77 4.63
C GLY A 133 -13.37 14.43 5.59
N CYS A 134 -13.79 15.46 6.33
CA CYS A 134 -12.97 16.10 7.36
C CYS A 134 -12.55 15.11 8.44
N ALA A 135 -13.51 14.38 9.01
CA ALA A 135 -13.23 13.37 10.04
C ALA A 135 -12.38 12.20 9.53
N TYR A 136 -12.51 11.83 8.25
CA TYR A 136 -11.72 10.75 7.64
C TYR A 136 -10.25 11.14 7.48
N VAL A 137 -9.97 12.38 7.05
CA VAL A 137 -8.60 12.90 6.92
C VAL A 137 -7.93 13.11 8.28
N PHE A 138 -8.65 13.65 9.26
CA PHE A 138 -8.05 13.99 10.56
C PHE A 138 -8.13 12.88 11.60
N ALA A 139 -8.62 11.69 11.24
CA ALA A 139 -8.63 10.57 12.16
C ALA A 139 -7.21 10.22 12.63
N ASN A 140 -7.08 9.91 13.92
CA ASN A 140 -5.80 9.56 14.54
C ASN A 140 -5.08 8.40 13.83
N TYR A 141 -5.82 7.42 13.30
CA TYR A 141 -5.24 6.33 12.52
C TYR A 141 -4.56 6.83 11.23
N HIS A 142 -5.22 7.72 10.47
CA HIS A 142 -4.64 8.31 9.27
C HIS A 142 -3.44 9.22 9.59
N VAL A 143 -3.51 10.00 10.67
CA VAL A 143 -2.36 10.78 11.18
C VAL A 143 -1.18 9.84 11.48
N THR A 144 -1.44 8.72 12.16
CA THR A 144 -0.42 7.72 12.52
C THR A 144 0.19 7.06 11.29
N ASP A 145 -0.63 6.66 10.32
CA ASP A 145 -0.15 6.04 9.07
C ASP A 145 0.78 6.96 8.30
N VAL A 146 0.45 8.26 8.19
CA VAL A 146 1.27 9.23 7.45
C VAL A 146 2.51 9.64 8.23
N TYR A 147 2.37 9.95 9.52
CA TYR A 147 3.40 10.67 10.27
C TYR A 147 4.17 9.84 11.29
N VAL A 148 3.67 8.69 11.73
CA VAL A 148 4.38 7.83 12.70
C VAL A 148 4.90 6.57 12.01
N ARG A 149 4.15 6.06 11.04
CA ARG A 149 4.51 4.85 10.31
C ARG A 149 5.15 5.15 8.96
N GLY A 150 4.68 6.17 8.25
CA GLY A 150 5.03 6.37 6.84
C GLY A 150 4.53 5.22 5.96
N ALA A 151 3.40 4.60 6.31
CA ALA A 151 2.85 3.41 5.67
C ALA A 151 2.08 3.76 4.38
N LEU A 152 2.82 4.16 3.34
CA LEU A 152 2.26 4.76 2.13
C LEU A 152 1.23 3.87 1.41
N GLY A 153 1.37 2.54 1.42
CA GLY A 153 0.36 1.68 0.79
C GLY A 153 -0.98 1.66 1.53
N GLU A 154 -0.99 1.79 2.86
CA GLU A 154 -2.24 1.95 3.63
C GLU A 154 -2.86 3.33 3.32
N VAL A 155 -2.05 4.39 3.23
CA VAL A 155 -2.51 5.73 2.80
C VAL A 155 -3.15 5.69 1.41
N GLN A 156 -2.56 4.94 0.47
CA GLN A 156 -3.16 4.69 -0.86
C GLN A 156 -4.47 3.90 -0.76
N ALA A 157 -4.53 2.89 0.10
CA ALA A 157 -5.72 2.07 0.28
C ALA A 157 -6.91 2.88 0.84
N LEU A 158 -6.67 3.91 1.66
CA LEU A 158 -7.69 4.86 2.13
C LEU A 158 -8.37 5.64 0.98
N ILE A 159 -7.76 5.75 -0.20
CA ILE A 159 -8.44 6.29 -1.39
C ILE A 159 -9.51 5.33 -1.89
N PHE A 160 -9.19 4.04 -1.90
CA PHE A 160 -9.96 3.03 -2.62
C PHE A 160 -10.97 2.29 -1.73
N LEU A 161 -10.82 2.30 -0.40
CA LEU A 161 -11.80 1.76 0.54
C LEU A 161 -13.18 2.45 0.38
N PRO A 162 -13.29 3.79 0.36
CA PRO A 162 -14.57 4.46 0.10
C PRO A 162 -15.14 4.13 -1.28
N ILE A 163 -14.30 4.02 -2.32
CA ILE A 163 -14.72 3.68 -3.69
C ILE A 163 -15.27 2.26 -3.76
N MET A 164 -14.62 1.31 -3.08
CA MET A 164 -15.11 -0.06 -2.94
C MET A 164 -16.49 -0.07 -2.27
N ILE A 165 -16.64 0.59 -1.11
CA ILE A 165 -17.92 0.69 -0.38
C ILE A 165 -18.99 1.37 -1.24
N GLU A 166 -18.63 2.38 -2.04
CA GLU A 166 -19.54 3.04 -2.98
C GLU A 166 -20.03 2.05 -4.05
N GLY A 167 -19.12 1.22 -4.59
CA GLY A 167 -19.47 0.13 -5.51
C GLY A 167 -20.43 -0.88 -4.89
N VAL A 168 -20.19 -1.28 -3.63
CA VAL A 168 -21.11 -2.16 -2.88
C VAL A 168 -22.48 -1.50 -2.69
N TYR A 169 -22.51 -0.23 -2.29
CA TYR A 169 -23.77 0.51 -2.10
C TYR A 169 -24.61 0.57 -3.38
N ILE A 170 -23.97 0.85 -4.52
CA ILE A 170 -24.63 0.90 -5.82
C ILE A 170 -25.30 -0.43 -6.18
N ILE A 171 -24.58 -1.54 -5.96
CA ILE A 171 -25.10 -2.87 -6.30
C ILE A 171 -26.18 -3.27 -5.31
N LEU A 172 -25.91 -3.20 -4.00
CA LEU A 172 -26.79 -3.73 -2.96
C LEU A 172 -28.01 -2.87 -2.65
N VAL A 173 -27.88 -1.54 -2.75
CA VAL A 173 -28.92 -0.59 -2.32
C VAL A 173 -29.56 0.15 -3.49
N GLU A 174 -28.79 0.63 -4.45
CA GLU A 174 -29.35 1.30 -5.65
C GLU A 174 -29.84 0.30 -6.71
N HIS A 175 -29.60 -1.01 -6.52
CA HIS A 175 -29.95 -2.09 -7.45
C HIS A 175 -29.43 -1.85 -8.88
N SER A 176 -28.32 -1.14 -9.02
CA SER A 176 -27.72 -0.80 -10.30
C SER A 176 -26.70 -1.86 -10.73
N ARG A 177 -26.64 -2.16 -12.03
CA ARG A 177 -25.70 -3.14 -12.60
C ARG A 177 -24.30 -2.56 -12.86
N ARG A 178 -23.94 -1.43 -12.25
CA ARG A 178 -22.66 -0.72 -12.44
C ARG A 178 -21.52 -1.39 -11.68
N TRP A 179 -21.24 -2.64 -12.05
CA TRP A 179 -20.25 -3.51 -11.43
C TRP A 179 -18.81 -2.97 -11.52
N TYR A 180 -18.51 -2.09 -12.49
CA TYR A 180 -17.17 -1.56 -12.73
C TYR A 180 -16.60 -0.73 -11.58
N MET A 181 -17.43 -0.09 -10.75
CA MET A 181 -16.89 0.72 -9.65
C MET A 181 -16.39 -0.15 -8.49
N LEU A 182 -17.12 -1.23 -8.17
CA LEU A 182 -16.62 -2.23 -7.23
C LEU A 182 -15.38 -2.95 -7.81
N ALA A 183 -15.36 -3.23 -9.11
CA ALA A 183 -14.19 -3.82 -9.76
C ALA A 183 -12.94 -2.92 -9.63
N ALA A 184 -13.10 -1.63 -9.92
CA ALA A 184 -12.02 -0.65 -9.79
C ALA A 184 -11.56 -0.48 -8.34
N GLY A 185 -12.49 -0.39 -7.38
CA GLY A 185 -12.17 -0.31 -5.96
C GLY A 185 -11.35 -1.51 -5.48
N LEU A 186 -11.79 -2.73 -5.80
CA LEU A 186 -11.08 -3.97 -5.44
C LEU A 186 -9.70 -4.08 -6.11
N ALA A 187 -9.61 -3.78 -7.42
CA ALA A 187 -8.35 -3.84 -8.14
C ALA A 187 -7.34 -2.83 -7.59
N CYS A 188 -7.75 -1.57 -7.39
CA CYS A 188 -6.85 -0.54 -6.86
C CYS A 188 -6.47 -0.80 -5.40
N LEU A 189 -7.35 -1.38 -4.57
CA LEU A 189 -6.98 -1.81 -3.22
C LEU A 189 -5.85 -2.84 -3.25
N LEU A 190 -5.96 -3.87 -4.10
CA LEU A 190 -4.92 -4.89 -4.24
C LEU A 190 -3.60 -4.30 -4.76
N LEU A 191 -3.67 -3.33 -5.68
CA LEU A 191 -2.48 -2.64 -6.20
C LEU A 191 -1.91 -1.58 -5.24
N SER A 192 -2.60 -1.27 -4.14
CA SER A 192 -2.12 -0.34 -3.10
C SER A 192 -1.46 -1.11 -1.95
N HIS A 193 -2.23 -2.02 -1.35
CA HIS A 193 -1.80 -2.76 -0.16
C HIS A 193 -2.56 -4.09 0.00
N ASN A 194 -1.81 -5.20 -0.03
CA ASN A 194 -2.37 -6.55 -0.03
C ASN A 194 -3.20 -6.87 1.23
N LEU A 195 -2.74 -6.44 2.41
CA LEU A 195 -3.45 -6.72 3.67
C LEU A 195 -4.75 -5.91 3.76
N THR A 196 -4.74 -4.64 3.37
CA THR A 196 -5.97 -3.83 3.33
C THR A 196 -6.95 -4.37 2.29
N PHE A 197 -6.47 -4.87 1.15
CA PHE A 197 -7.31 -5.58 0.18
C PHE A 197 -7.99 -6.81 0.79
N LEU A 198 -7.26 -7.64 1.56
CA LEU A 198 -7.85 -8.79 2.25
C LEU A 198 -8.96 -8.35 3.22
N MET A 199 -8.71 -7.32 4.04
CA MET A 199 -9.72 -6.75 4.94
C MET A 199 -10.92 -6.18 4.19
N GLY A 200 -10.70 -5.52 3.05
CA GLY A 200 -11.75 -5.03 2.15
C GLY A 200 -12.60 -6.16 1.55
N CYS A 201 -11.98 -7.28 1.17
CA CYS A 201 -12.69 -8.49 0.74
C CYS A 201 -13.56 -9.08 1.86
N ILE A 202 -13.05 -9.14 3.09
CA ILE A 202 -13.83 -9.59 4.26
C ILE A 202 -15.02 -8.66 4.49
N LEU A 203 -14.81 -7.34 4.44
CA LEU A 203 -15.89 -6.34 4.54
C LEU A 203 -16.95 -6.53 3.44
N LEU A 204 -16.54 -6.76 2.20
CA LEU A 204 -17.44 -7.06 1.08
C LEU A 204 -18.29 -8.31 1.37
N VAL A 205 -17.67 -9.39 1.83
CA VAL A 205 -18.37 -10.64 2.17
C VAL A 205 -19.37 -10.40 3.30
N ILE A 206 -19.00 -9.71 4.37
CA ILE A 206 -19.89 -9.38 5.49
C ILE A 206 -21.11 -8.58 4.98
N LEU A 207 -20.89 -7.54 4.16
CA LEU A 207 -21.97 -6.75 3.59
C LEU A 207 -22.89 -7.60 2.68
N CYS A 208 -22.32 -8.47 1.85
CA CYS A 208 -23.11 -9.40 1.03
C CYS A 208 -23.95 -10.37 1.89
N LEU A 209 -23.38 -10.91 2.97
CA LEU A 209 -24.08 -11.80 3.91
C LEU A 209 -25.25 -11.11 4.62
N ILE A 210 -25.07 -9.86 5.04
CA ILE A 210 -26.16 -9.07 5.63
C ILE A 210 -27.33 -8.97 4.64
N TYR A 211 -27.06 -8.77 3.35
CA TYR A 211 -28.07 -8.60 2.32
C TYR A 211 -28.49 -9.90 1.61
N VAL A 212 -27.97 -11.06 2.00
CA VAL A 212 -28.10 -12.33 1.25
C VAL A 212 -29.55 -12.69 0.92
N LYS A 213 -30.48 -12.51 1.87
CA LYS A 213 -31.91 -12.82 1.70
C LYS A 213 -32.64 -11.88 0.73
N THR A 214 -32.03 -10.75 0.37
CA THR A 214 -32.59 -9.70 -0.48
C THR A 214 -31.87 -9.55 -1.82
N LEU A 215 -30.83 -10.36 -2.07
CA LEU A 215 -30.06 -10.29 -3.31
C LEU A 215 -30.86 -10.85 -4.48
N THR A 216 -30.97 -10.08 -5.56
CA THR A 216 -31.50 -10.58 -6.84
C THR A 216 -30.40 -11.25 -7.67
N LYS A 217 -30.79 -12.06 -8.65
CA LYS A 217 -29.87 -12.71 -9.60
C LYS A 217 -28.97 -11.69 -10.32
N GLU A 218 -29.52 -10.52 -10.65
CA GLU A 218 -28.81 -9.43 -11.31
C GLU A 218 -27.72 -8.83 -10.41
N GLN A 219 -28.01 -8.66 -9.12
CA GLN A 219 -27.03 -8.16 -8.15
C GLN A 219 -25.92 -9.17 -7.92
N ILE A 220 -26.24 -10.45 -7.79
CA ILE A 220 -25.23 -11.52 -7.68
C ILE A 220 -24.34 -11.52 -8.91
N MET A 221 -24.92 -11.43 -10.11
CA MET A 221 -24.16 -11.35 -11.36
C MET A 221 -23.27 -10.10 -11.42
N ALA A 222 -23.75 -8.96 -10.92
CA ALA A 222 -22.94 -7.75 -10.82
C ALA A 222 -21.75 -7.94 -9.87
N LEU A 223 -21.97 -8.54 -8.69
CA LEU A 223 -20.90 -8.85 -7.72
C LEU A 223 -19.86 -9.80 -8.31
N VAL A 224 -20.29 -10.89 -8.94
CA VAL A 224 -19.39 -11.86 -9.59
C VAL A 224 -18.58 -11.19 -10.70
N LYS A 225 -19.23 -10.38 -11.55
CA LYS A 225 -18.53 -9.59 -12.58
C LYS A 225 -17.52 -8.62 -11.99
N SER A 226 -17.85 -7.95 -10.88
CA SER A 226 -16.93 -7.05 -10.20
C SER A 226 -15.67 -7.76 -9.72
N VAL A 227 -15.83 -8.89 -9.02
CA VAL A 227 -14.73 -9.67 -8.47
C VAL A 227 -13.88 -10.27 -9.60
N LEU A 228 -14.51 -10.87 -10.61
CA LEU A 228 -13.80 -11.45 -11.75
C LEU A 228 -13.04 -10.39 -12.54
N ALA A 229 -13.65 -9.23 -12.80
CA ALA A 229 -12.98 -8.13 -13.49
C ALA A 229 -11.82 -7.57 -12.67
N ALA A 230 -11.98 -7.41 -11.34
CA ALA A 230 -10.89 -6.97 -10.47
C ALA A 230 -9.70 -7.94 -10.50
N PHE A 231 -9.98 -9.24 -10.40
CA PHE A 231 -8.97 -10.29 -10.50
C PHE A 231 -8.26 -10.26 -11.87
N LEU A 232 -9.02 -10.18 -12.97
CA LEU A 232 -8.44 -10.13 -14.32
C LEU A 232 -7.65 -8.83 -14.57
N MET A 233 -8.00 -7.70 -13.94
CA MET A 233 -7.21 -6.46 -14.03
C MET A 233 -5.90 -6.53 -13.23
N THR A 234 -5.77 -7.46 -12.29
CA THR A 234 -4.65 -7.52 -11.33
C THR A 234 -3.82 -8.81 -11.42
N VAL A 235 -4.16 -9.73 -12.33
CA VAL A 235 -3.42 -10.98 -12.56
C VAL A 235 -1.96 -10.73 -12.98
N PHE A 236 -1.65 -9.61 -13.65
CA PHE A 236 -0.27 -9.19 -13.96
C PHE A 236 0.64 -9.04 -12.71
N PHE A 237 0.05 -8.83 -11.54
CA PHE A 237 0.74 -8.70 -10.27
C PHE A 237 0.52 -9.94 -9.39
N SER A 238 -0.74 -10.39 -9.27
CA SER A 238 -1.13 -11.45 -8.34
C SER A 238 -0.52 -12.81 -8.66
N LEU A 239 -0.55 -13.24 -9.93
CA LEU A 239 -0.02 -14.56 -10.29
C LEU A 239 1.52 -14.61 -10.29
N PRO A 240 2.25 -13.58 -10.76
CA PRO A 240 3.70 -13.53 -10.59
C PRO A 240 4.14 -13.51 -9.12
N MET A 241 3.41 -12.83 -8.24
CA MET A 241 3.66 -12.88 -6.80
C MET A 241 3.54 -14.31 -6.27
N LEU A 242 2.44 -15.02 -6.60
CA LEU A 242 2.24 -16.41 -6.20
C LEU A 242 3.30 -17.35 -6.81
N GLN A 243 3.68 -17.13 -8.06
CA GLN A 243 4.76 -17.87 -8.71
C GLN A 243 6.07 -17.73 -7.94
N GLN A 244 6.38 -16.51 -7.49
CA GLN A 244 7.58 -16.23 -6.73
C GLN A 244 7.53 -16.89 -5.34
N LEU A 245 6.43 -16.75 -4.60
CA LEU A 245 6.22 -17.39 -3.29
C LEU A 245 6.24 -18.93 -3.37
N HIS A 246 5.84 -19.51 -4.50
CA HIS A 246 5.95 -20.97 -4.69
C HIS A 246 7.38 -21.41 -5.03
N SER A 247 8.20 -20.52 -5.59
CA SER A 247 9.55 -20.84 -6.05
C SER A 247 10.63 -20.79 -4.96
N ASN A 248 10.39 -20.06 -3.87
CA ASN A 248 11.37 -19.84 -2.81
C ASN A 248 10.66 -19.44 -1.50
N THR A 249 11.39 -19.55 -0.38
CA THR A 249 10.96 -19.05 0.94
C THR A 249 11.59 -17.69 1.23
N PHE A 250 10.81 -16.77 1.79
CA PHE A 250 11.22 -15.39 2.06
C PHE A 250 11.03 -15.01 3.53
N TYR A 251 11.67 -13.92 3.97
CA TYR A 251 11.44 -13.38 5.33
C TYR A 251 9.95 -13.04 5.59
N LEU A 252 9.19 -12.70 4.56
CA LEU A 252 7.74 -12.52 4.61
C LEU A 252 7.02 -13.74 5.20
N ASP A 253 7.42 -14.96 4.83
CA ASP A 253 6.81 -16.20 5.32
C ASP A 253 7.06 -16.38 6.83
N TYR A 254 8.26 -16.00 7.29
CA TYR A 254 8.61 -15.99 8.70
C TYR A 254 7.75 -14.99 9.48
N TYR A 255 7.66 -13.74 9.02
CA TYR A 255 6.83 -12.73 9.69
C TYR A 255 5.34 -13.11 9.68
N GLY A 256 4.83 -13.66 8.58
CA GLY A 256 3.43 -14.08 8.47
C GLY A 256 3.05 -15.26 9.37
N SER A 257 4.02 -16.09 9.78
CA SER A 257 3.80 -17.26 10.64
C SER A 257 4.18 -17.04 12.11
N SER A 258 5.05 -16.07 12.40
CA SER A 258 5.67 -15.89 13.73
C SER A 258 5.34 -14.55 14.38
N SER A 259 4.43 -13.76 13.81
CA SER A 259 3.99 -12.48 14.43
C SER A 259 3.30 -12.69 15.77
N ASP A 260 3.72 -11.92 16.78
CA ASP A 260 3.09 -11.87 18.10
C ASP A 260 1.88 -10.92 18.10
N LEU A 261 0.69 -11.51 17.99
CA LEU A 261 -0.55 -10.75 17.90
C LEU A 261 -0.95 -10.09 19.24
N GLY A 262 -0.64 -10.70 20.39
CA GLY A 262 -0.95 -10.13 21.70
C GLY A 262 -0.10 -8.90 22.01
N ALA A 263 1.21 -8.97 21.74
CA ALA A 263 2.12 -7.83 21.82
C ALA A 263 1.67 -6.69 20.89
N GLY A 264 1.12 -7.03 19.71
CA GLY A 264 0.57 -6.09 18.73
C GLY A 264 -0.87 -5.63 18.98
N SER A 265 -1.55 -6.07 20.05
CA SER A 265 -2.95 -5.67 20.34
C SER A 265 -3.07 -4.23 20.89
N LEU A 266 -4.29 -3.72 21.06
CA LEU A 266 -4.54 -2.39 21.64
C LEU A 266 -4.78 -2.47 23.15
N GLY A 267 -3.86 -1.90 23.93
CA GLY A 267 -4.12 -1.56 25.33
C GLY A 267 -5.32 -0.61 25.48
N LEU A 268 -6.18 -0.81 26.47
CA LEU A 268 -7.41 -0.01 26.69
C LEU A 268 -7.16 1.51 26.73
N TRP A 269 -6.01 1.94 27.26
CA TRP A 269 -5.64 3.34 27.34
C TRP A 269 -5.44 4.01 25.97
N LYS A 270 -5.05 3.25 24.93
CA LYS A 270 -4.82 3.76 23.56
C LYS A 270 -6.12 4.28 22.93
N TYR A 271 -7.27 3.75 23.32
CA TYR A 271 -8.58 4.24 22.87
C TYR A 271 -8.93 5.65 23.38
N PHE A 272 -8.28 6.07 24.46
CA PHE A 272 -8.49 7.36 25.12
C PHE A 272 -7.24 8.26 25.04
N ALA A 273 -6.32 7.94 24.12
CA ALA A 273 -5.11 8.71 23.90
C ALA A 273 -5.32 9.66 22.72
N GLU A 274 -5.17 10.95 22.96
CA GLU A 274 -5.44 12.00 21.97
C GLU A 274 -4.18 12.73 21.51
N LYS A 275 -3.00 12.42 22.06
CA LYS A 275 -1.75 13.03 21.61
C LYS A 275 -0.98 12.04 20.73
N THR A 276 -0.60 12.43 19.53
CA THR A 276 0.28 11.62 18.67
C THR A 276 1.60 11.33 19.38
N VAL A 277 1.95 10.05 19.46
CA VAL A 277 3.21 9.55 20.02
C VAL A 277 3.96 8.80 18.92
N PHE A 278 5.19 9.22 18.66
CA PHE A 278 6.11 8.52 17.77
C PHE A 278 6.73 7.36 18.55
N GLY A 279 6.31 6.14 18.26
CA GLY A 279 6.67 4.94 19.01
C GLY A 279 6.29 3.67 18.26
N TYR A 280 6.37 2.52 18.91
CA TYR A 280 6.14 1.21 18.29
C TYR A 280 4.79 0.61 18.71
N SER A 281 4.35 -0.45 18.01
CA SER A 281 3.09 -1.14 18.29
C SER A 281 3.17 -2.11 19.47
N ASP A 282 4.35 -2.33 20.03
CA ASP A 282 4.62 -3.33 21.07
C ASP A 282 4.10 -2.89 22.46
N ASN A 283 3.18 -3.67 23.01
CA ASN A 283 2.60 -3.45 24.33
C ASN A 283 3.57 -3.69 25.50
N SER A 284 4.71 -4.35 25.29
CA SER A 284 5.75 -4.57 26.30
C SER A 284 6.51 -3.29 26.66
N LEU A 285 6.52 -2.30 25.76
CA LEU A 285 7.23 -1.04 25.95
C LEU A 285 6.50 -0.09 26.92
N PRO A 286 7.20 0.88 27.55
CA PRO A 286 6.54 1.93 28.32
C PRO A 286 5.54 2.71 27.46
N ARG A 287 4.41 3.17 28.02
CA ARG A 287 3.35 3.90 27.28
C ARG A 287 3.86 5.09 26.46
N SER A 288 4.90 5.78 26.93
CA SER A 288 5.52 6.91 26.22
C SER A 288 6.25 6.52 24.92
N GLN A 289 6.52 5.23 24.72
CA GLN A 289 7.17 4.67 23.53
C GLN A 289 6.21 3.82 22.68
N GLN A 290 4.94 3.74 23.08
CA GLN A 290 3.90 3.07 22.30
C GLN A 290 3.22 4.08 21.39
N MET A 291 3.13 3.80 20.09
CA MET A 291 2.38 4.67 19.19
C MET A 291 0.89 4.73 19.58
N VAL A 292 0.29 5.89 19.36
CA VAL A 292 -1.15 6.07 19.56
C VAL A 292 -1.89 5.52 18.36
N LEU A 293 -2.84 4.62 18.62
CA LEU A 293 -3.64 3.95 17.62
C LEU A 293 -5.09 4.00 18.07
N ASN A 294 -5.91 4.78 17.39
CA ASN A 294 -7.37 4.83 17.51
C ASN A 294 -7.95 5.64 16.33
N VAL A 295 -9.28 5.76 16.24
CA VAL A 295 -9.95 6.53 15.18
C VAL A 295 -10.21 8.01 15.53
N GLY A 296 -9.84 8.46 16.73
CA GLY A 296 -10.15 9.77 17.30
C GLY A 296 -11.51 9.83 17.98
N TYR A 297 -11.70 10.80 18.88
CA TYR A 297 -12.94 10.91 19.65
C TYR A 297 -14.15 11.19 18.78
N PHE A 298 -14.01 12.03 17.74
CA PHE A 298 -15.13 12.32 16.87
C PHE A 298 -15.67 11.05 16.20
N LEU A 299 -14.81 10.22 15.59
CA LEU A 299 -15.25 8.97 14.97
C LEU A 299 -15.61 7.88 15.97
N THR A 300 -15.19 7.99 17.23
CA THR A 300 -15.64 7.09 18.30
C THR A 300 -17.07 7.40 18.74
N PHE A 301 -17.47 8.68 18.82
CA PHE A 301 -18.76 9.07 19.41
C PHE A 301 -19.80 9.60 18.41
N ALA A 302 -19.42 10.39 17.41
CA ALA A 302 -20.35 10.98 16.45
C ALA A 302 -21.19 9.96 15.65
N PRO A 303 -20.67 8.76 15.28
CA PRO A 303 -21.50 7.74 14.64
C PRO A 303 -22.74 7.31 15.45
N LEU A 304 -22.68 7.36 16.79
CA LEU A 304 -23.82 7.00 17.65
C LEU A 304 -25.02 7.92 17.44
N LEU A 305 -24.81 9.15 16.95
CA LEU A 305 -25.89 10.05 16.56
C LEU A 305 -26.83 9.43 15.52
N TRP A 306 -26.32 8.52 14.68
CA TRP A 306 -27.15 7.77 13.73
C TRP A 306 -28.25 6.94 14.42
N LEU A 307 -28.04 6.49 15.66
CA LEU A 307 -29.04 5.72 16.40
C LEU A 307 -30.27 6.57 16.77
N ALA A 308 -30.08 7.86 17.00
CA ALA A 308 -31.15 8.80 17.32
C ALA A 308 -31.85 9.42 16.09
N VAL A 309 -31.32 9.21 14.88
CA VAL A 309 -32.00 9.63 13.64
C VAL A 309 -33.27 8.83 13.44
N LYS A 310 -34.39 9.48 13.13
CA LYS A 310 -35.62 8.80 12.69
C LYS A 310 -35.40 8.15 11.33
N LYS A 311 -35.22 6.83 11.31
CA LYS A 311 -34.86 6.05 10.11
C LYS A 311 -36.08 5.73 9.26
N LYS A 312 -35.93 5.82 7.94
CA LYS A 312 -36.89 5.21 7.00
C LYS A 312 -36.61 3.70 6.95
N LYS A 313 -37.65 2.85 6.87
CA LYS A 313 -37.48 1.41 6.73
C LYS A 313 -37.08 1.06 5.28
N ASN A 314 -35.83 1.35 4.91
CA ASN A 314 -35.28 1.14 3.57
C ASN A 314 -33.84 0.60 3.60
N ASN A 315 -33.37 0.14 2.43
CA ASN A 315 -32.03 -0.46 2.29
C ASN A 315 -30.89 0.53 2.59
N THR A 316 -31.08 1.83 2.35
CA THR A 316 -30.10 2.87 2.71
C THR A 316 -29.89 2.96 4.22
N SER A 317 -30.97 3.04 5.00
CA SER A 317 -30.86 3.13 6.47
C SER A 317 -30.29 1.84 7.06
N ARG A 318 -30.62 0.69 6.46
CA ARG A 318 -30.01 -0.59 6.79
C ARG A 318 -28.51 -0.57 6.52
N PHE A 319 -28.06 -0.04 5.38
CA PHE A 319 -26.66 -0.01 4.97
C PHE A 319 -25.80 0.83 5.91
N VAL A 320 -26.26 2.05 6.22
CA VAL A 320 -25.58 2.94 7.19
C VAL A 320 -25.53 2.29 8.58
N THR A 321 -26.57 1.58 8.98
CA THR A 321 -26.58 0.84 10.25
C THR A 321 -25.61 -0.35 10.23
N SER A 322 -25.48 -1.06 9.10
CA SER A 322 -24.48 -2.12 8.95
C SER A 322 -23.06 -1.57 9.08
N LEU A 323 -22.74 -0.45 8.42
CA LEU A 323 -21.44 0.20 8.54
C LEU A 323 -21.16 0.67 9.97
N LEU A 324 -22.16 1.20 10.67
CA LEU A 324 -22.03 1.55 12.09
C LEU A 324 -21.61 0.33 12.94
N VAL A 325 -22.33 -0.77 12.81
CA VAL A 325 -22.09 -1.99 13.60
C VAL A 325 -20.73 -2.59 13.27
N ILE A 326 -20.42 -2.75 11.97
CA ILE A 326 -19.14 -3.28 11.51
C ILE A 326 -17.99 -2.39 11.97
N GLY A 327 -18.14 -1.07 11.88
CA GLY A 327 -17.14 -0.10 12.32
C GLY A 327 -16.83 -0.22 13.81
N TYR A 328 -17.87 -0.34 14.66
CA TYR A 328 -17.64 -0.56 16.10
C TYR A 328 -16.99 -1.90 16.42
N ILE A 329 -17.38 -2.97 15.72
CA ILE A 329 -16.70 -4.27 15.85
C ILE A 329 -15.22 -4.13 15.47
N ALA A 330 -14.93 -3.47 14.36
CA ALA A 330 -13.57 -3.29 13.84
C ALA A 330 -12.67 -2.47 14.78
N ILE A 331 -13.20 -1.46 15.49
CA ILE A 331 -12.39 -0.74 16.49
C ILE A 331 -12.25 -1.50 17.81
N VAL A 332 -13.21 -2.34 18.21
CA VAL A 332 -13.16 -3.08 19.48
C VAL A 332 -12.30 -4.34 19.36
N LEU A 333 -12.33 -5.04 18.22
CA LEU A 333 -11.67 -6.32 18.03
C LEU A 333 -10.14 -6.30 18.33
N PRO A 334 -9.38 -5.25 17.98
CA PRO A 334 -7.96 -5.15 18.32
C PRO A 334 -7.64 -5.09 19.82
N CYS A 335 -8.63 -4.95 20.70
CA CYS A 335 -8.42 -4.77 22.12
C CYS A 335 -7.63 -5.94 22.74
N SER A 336 -6.70 -5.60 23.63
CA SER A 336 -5.89 -6.52 24.46
C SER A 336 -6.70 -7.45 25.37
N LEU A 337 -8.01 -7.21 25.53
CA LEU A 337 -8.91 -8.14 26.23
C LEU A 337 -9.29 -9.36 25.37
N ILE A 338 -9.09 -9.29 24.06
CA ILE A 338 -9.28 -10.42 23.15
C ILE A 338 -8.01 -11.28 23.19
N PRO A 339 -8.12 -12.62 23.31
CA PRO A 339 -6.97 -13.52 23.42
C PRO A 339 -6.30 -13.71 22.05
N TRP A 340 -5.63 -12.67 21.58
CA TRP A 340 -4.96 -12.65 20.27
C TRP A 340 -3.83 -13.68 20.17
N ASP A 341 -3.22 -14.06 21.30
CA ASP A 341 -2.17 -15.07 21.38
C ASP A 341 -2.65 -16.47 20.98
N ASP A 342 -3.96 -16.74 21.11
CA ASP A 342 -4.56 -18.04 20.75
C ASP A 342 -5.03 -18.10 19.28
N LEU A 343 -4.87 -17.02 18.51
CA LEU A 343 -5.44 -16.84 17.16
C LEU A 343 -4.39 -16.98 16.06
N ASP A 344 -3.66 -18.09 16.05
CA ASP A 344 -2.54 -18.35 15.13
C ASP A 344 -2.91 -18.21 13.64
N ALA A 345 -4.13 -18.60 13.27
CA ALA A 345 -4.62 -18.47 11.90
C ALA A 345 -4.71 -17.00 11.41
N LEU A 346 -4.65 -16.03 12.32
CA LEU A 346 -4.71 -14.60 12.01
C LEU A 346 -3.32 -13.94 12.04
N ARG A 347 -2.23 -14.68 12.27
CA ARG A 347 -0.85 -14.14 12.30
C ARG A 347 -0.45 -13.44 11.01
N ILE A 348 -1.06 -13.82 9.88
CA ILE A 348 -0.90 -13.14 8.60
C ILE A 348 -1.31 -11.65 8.64
N MET A 349 -2.19 -11.25 9.56
CA MET A 349 -2.55 -9.85 9.79
C MET A 349 -1.40 -9.05 10.40
N GLN A 350 -0.43 -9.72 11.03
CA GLN A 350 0.70 -9.26 11.86
C GLN A 350 0.32 -8.35 13.04
N PHE A 351 -0.60 -7.41 12.84
CA PHE A 351 -1.02 -6.44 13.82
C PHE A 351 -2.54 -6.31 13.86
N PRO A 352 -3.22 -6.71 14.96
CA PRO A 352 -4.66 -6.58 15.11
C PRO A 352 -5.21 -5.18 14.84
N TRP A 353 -4.45 -4.15 15.20
CA TRP A 353 -4.87 -2.75 15.06
C TRP A 353 -5.08 -2.28 13.63
N ARG A 354 -4.64 -3.04 12.62
CA ARG A 354 -4.98 -2.76 11.21
C ARG A 354 -6.49 -2.76 10.96
N LEU A 355 -7.28 -3.42 11.81
CA LEU A 355 -8.75 -3.34 11.75
C LEU A 355 -9.29 -1.93 12.03
N LEU A 356 -8.52 -1.06 12.67
CA LEU A 356 -8.88 0.35 12.84
C LEU A 356 -9.05 1.07 11.49
N GLU A 357 -8.37 0.62 10.42
CA GLU A 357 -8.55 1.15 9.07
C GLU A 357 -9.99 0.90 8.56
N ILE A 358 -10.52 -0.30 8.81
CA ILE A 358 -11.91 -0.66 8.51
C ILE A 358 -12.89 0.09 9.41
N GLY A 359 -12.53 0.25 10.69
CA GLY A 359 -13.27 1.06 11.65
C GLY A 359 -13.43 2.50 11.18
N LEU A 360 -12.30 3.13 10.82
CA LEU A 360 -12.19 4.48 10.29
C LEU A 360 -13.13 4.68 9.10
N VAL A 361 -12.99 3.90 8.04
CA VAL A 361 -13.79 4.09 6.82
C VAL A 361 -15.29 3.84 7.06
N CYS A 362 -15.63 2.82 7.86
CA CYS A 362 -17.03 2.48 8.12
C CYS A 362 -17.73 3.52 9.01
N LEU A 363 -17.04 4.07 10.02
CA LEU A 363 -17.63 4.99 10.99
C LEU A 363 -17.76 6.43 10.45
N SER A 364 -16.92 6.85 9.49
CA SER A 364 -17.04 8.18 8.85
C SER A 364 -18.42 8.39 8.20
N VAL A 365 -19.03 7.35 7.64
CA VAL A 365 -20.36 7.41 7.00
C VAL A 365 -21.49 7.76 7.99
N PRO A 366 -21.78 6.93 9.01
CA PRO A 366 -22.79 7.25 10.02
C PRO A 366 -22.44 8.50 10.85
N ALA A 367 -21.16 8.84 11.06
CA ALA A 367 -20.78 10.10 11.72
C ALA A 367 -21.31 11.31 10.94
N GLY A 368 -20.96 11.43 9.66
CA GLY A 368 -21.40 12.55 8.82
C GLY A 368 -22.93 12.59 8.66
N ILE A 369 -23.56 11.44 8.39
CA ILE A 369 -25.01 11.36 8.15
C ILE A 369 -25.80 11.61 9.44
N GLY A 370 -25.41 11.00 10.55
CA GLY A 370 -26.04 11.15 11.86
C GLY A 370 -25.98 12.60 12.33
N PHE A 371 -24.78 13.17 12.33
CA PHE A 371 -24.54 14.56 12.75
C PHE A 371 -25.38 15.54 11.91
N ALA A 372 -25.27 15.47 10.58
CA ALA A 372 -25.99 16.39 9.69
C ALA A 372 -27.51 16.20 9.68
N SER A 373 -28.02 15.06 10.17
CA SER A 373 -29.46 14.79 10.24
C SER A 373 -30.10 15.29 11.53
N LEU A 374 -29.39 15.23 12.66
CA LEU A 374 -29.87 15.73 13.95
C LEU A 374 -29.56 17.22 14.14
N LEU A 375 -28.36 17.65 13.80
CA LEU A 375 -27.88 19.01 14.00
C LEU A 375 -27.99 19.80 12.70
N GLN A 376 -29.22 20.11 12.29
CA GLN A 376 -29.52 20.65 10.95
C GLN A 376 -29.11 22.11 10.76
N ARG A 377 -28.81 22.84 11.84
CA ARG A 377 -28.37 24.24 11.76
C ARG A 377 -27.00 24.30 11.07
N LYS A 378 -26.92 24.98 9.92
CA LYS A 378 -25.68 25.12 9.13
C LYS A 378 -24.51 25.66 9.95
N THR A 379 -24.77 26.59 10.88
CA THR A 379 -23.76 27.13 11.79
C THR A 379 -23.15 26.06 12.69
N ILE A 380 -23.95 25.14 13.24
CA ILE A 380 -23.45 24.04 14.09
C ILE A 380 -22.58 23.08 13.27
N GLN A 381 -23.01 22.77 12.04
CA GLN A 381 -22.25 21.91 11.13
C GLN A 381 -20.92 22.56 10.73
N ALA A 382 -20.91 23.87 10.46
CA ALA A 382 -19.69 24.61 10.16
C ALA A 382 -18.74 24.66 11.37
N ILE A 383 -19.27 24.93 12.58
CA ILE A 383 -18.49 24.89 13.82
C ILE A 383 -17.87 23.51 14.02
N ALA A 384 -18.62 22.43 13.78
CA ALA A 384 -18.09 21.07 13.90
C ALA A 384 -16.93 20.79 12.93
N VAL A 385 -17.02 21.25 11.68
CA VAL A 385 -15.90 21.16 10.73
C VAL A 385 -14.69 21.97 11.24
N VAL A 386 -14.89 23.18 11.74
CA VAL A 386 -13.80 24.01 12.27
C VAL A 386 -13.14 23.33 13.48
N VAL A 387 -13.93 22.80 14.41
CA VAL A 387 -13.42 22.08 15.60
C VAL A 387 -12.63 20.84 15.18
N LEU A 388 -13.13 20.06 14.21
CA LEU A 388 -12.40 18.92 13.65
C LEU A 388 -11.07 19.33 13.00
N CYS A 389 -11.05 20.43 12.25
CA CYS A 389 -9.80 20.94 11.70
C CYS A 389 -8.82 21.37 12.80
N LEU A 390 -9.29 22.02 13.87
CA LEU A 390 -8.44 22.46 14.97
C LEU A 390 -7.88 21.28 15.78
N GLU A 391 -8.71 20.26 16.04
CA GLU A 391 -8.30 19.01 16.68
C GLU A 391 -7.30 18.26 15.78
N GLY A 392 -7.58 18.15 14.49
CA GLY A 392 -6.66 17.57 13.52
C GLY A 392 -5.30 18.28 13.47
N ILE A 393 -5.28 19.62 13.50
CA ILE A 393 -4.06 20.42 13.60
C ILE A 393 -3.31 20.11 14.91
N TYR A 394 -4.03 19.97 16.02
CA TYR A 394 -3.45 19.58 17.30
C TYR A 394 -2.78 18.20 17.21
N HIS A 395 -3.40 17.22 16.54
CA HIS A 395 -2.82 15.88 16.35
C HIS A 395 -1.56 15.85 15.49
N VAL A 396 -1.45 16.73 14.48
CA VAL A 396 -0.23 16.81 13.65
C VAL A 396 0.84 17.73 14.26
N THR A 397 0.52 18.49 15.30
CA THR A 397 1.48 19.41 15.95
C THR A 397 2.76 18.72 16.46
N PRO A 398 2.72 17.52 17.05
CA PRO A 398 3.93 16.79 17.44
C PRO A 398 4.92 16.56 16.28
N VAL A 399 4.46 16.53 15.03
CA VAL A 399 5.33 16.34 13.85
C VAL A 399 6.33 17.48 13.67
N PHE A 400 5.98 18.71 14.05
CA PHE A 400 6.91 19.85 13.98
C PHE A 400 8.14 19.68 14.89
N THR A 401 8.00 18.87 15.94
CA THR A 401 9.10 18.58 16.88
C THR A 401 10.13 17.60 16.31
N ARG A 402 9.82 16.91 15.20
CA ARG A 402 10.74 16.00 14.52
C ARG A 402 11.89 16.81 13.91
N THR A 403 13.13 16.41 14.20
CA THR A 403 14.36 17.07 13.73
C THR A 403 15.24 16.20 12.84
N PHE A 404 14.95 14.90 12.78
CA PHE A 404 15.69 13.92 11.99
C PHE A 404 14.86 13.47 10.78
N GLY A 405 15.42 13.56 9.57
CA GLY A 405 14.68 13.38 8.33
C GLY A 405 15.48 13.73 7.08
N LEU A 406 14.85 13.57 5.92
CA LEU A 406 15.35 13.99 4.61
C LEU A 406 14.97 15.45 4.35
N THR A 407 15.90 16.25 3.85
CA THR A 407 15.63 17.61 3.37
C THR A 407 15.60 17.66 1.85
N SER A 408 15.26 18.80 1.25
CA SER A 408 15.36 19.01 -0.19
C SER A 408 16.79 18.90 -0.73
N GLU A 409 17.80 19.11 0.11
CA GLU A 409 19.22 18.97 -0.22
C GLU A 409 19.75 17.54 -0.05
N THR A 410 18.98 16.66 0.58
CA THR A 410 19.41 15.28 0.81
C THR A 410 19.30 14.49 -0.49
N THR A 411 20.44 14.07 -1.03
CA THR A 411 20.48 13.21 -2.22
C THR A 411 20.21 11.75 -1.88
N TRP A 412 19.85 10.93 -2.87
CA TRP A 412 19.75 9.49 -2.64
C TRP A 412 21.10 8.87 -2.25
N GLN A 413 22.20 9.37 -2.83
CA GLN A 413 23.55 8.92 -2.48
C GLN A 413 23.88 9.19 -1.02
N ASP A 414 23.48 10.34 -0.48
CA ASP A 414 23.65 10.66 0.95
C ASP A 414 22.98 9.61 1.86
N ILE A 415 21.78 9.14 1.48
CA ILE A 415 21.04 8.11 2.24
C ILE A 415 21.75 6.76 2.10
N SER A 416 22.12 6.42 0.87
CA SER A 416 22.68 5.11 0.53
C SER A 416 24.09 4.91 1.10
N ASP A 417 24.87 5.97 1.24
CA ASP A 417 26.21 5.96 1.86
C ASP A 417 26.19 6.18 3.38
N GLY A 418 25.01 6.41 3.95
CA GLY A 418 24.83 6.49 5.40
C GLY A 418 25.16 7.84 6.04
N LYS A 419 25.10 8.94 5.27
CA LYS A 419 25.29 10.30 5.81
C LYS A 419 24.29 10.63 6.92
N LEU A 420 23.08 10.08 6.84
CA LEU A 420 22.02 10.28 7.84
C LEU A 420 22.04 9.23 8.96
N CYS A 421 22.21 7.97 8.61
CA CYS A 421 22.20 6.84 9.54
C CYS A 421 22.98 5.68 8.94
N ASP A 422 23.48 4.78 9.79
CA ASP A 422 24.02 3.49 9.34
C ASP A 422 23.04 2.79 8.38
N PRO A 423 23.43 2.56 7.10
CA PRO A 423 22.57 1.94 6.11
C PRO A 423 22.06 0.55 6.50
N TYR A 424 22.76 -0.13 7.42
CA TYR A 424 22.44 -1.49 7.84
C TYR A 424 21.69 -1.56 9.17
N TYR A 425 21.61 -0.50 9.97
CA TYR A 425 21.09 -0.46 11.35
C TYR A 425 20.45 -1.76 11.90
N SER A 426 21.29 -2.60 12.54
CA SER A 426 20.97 -3.92 13.14
C SER A 426 20.44 -5.01 12.19
N ALA A 427 20.66 -4.86 10.89
CA ALA A 427 20.33 -5.82 9.84
C ALA A 427 21.58 -6.31 9.10
N THR A 428 21.45 -7.43 8.40
CA THR A 428 22.48 -8.04 7.55
C THR A 428 22.41 -7.58 6.09
N TYR A 429 21.52 -6.63 5.80
CA TYR A 429 21.25 -6.10 4.47
C TYR A 429 21.05 -4.59 4.56
N LYS A 430 21.05 -3.89 3.42
CA LYS A 430 20.96 -2.43 3.37
C LYS A 430 19.54 -1.96 3.71
N ARG A 431 19.27 -1.82 5.00
CA ARG A 431 17.97 -1.48 5.60
C ARG A 431 17.37 -0.18 5.06
N VAL A 432 18.17 0.84 4.75
CA VAL A 432 17.66 2.10 4.16
C VAL A 432 17.05 1.91 2.76
N GLU A 433 17.33 0.78 2.10
CA GLU A 433 16.74 0.45 0.79
C GLU A 433 15.60 -0.58 0.91
N LEU A 434 15.67 -1.47 1.90
CA LEU A 434 14.82 -2.67 2.02
C LEU A 434 13.86 -2.67 3.22
N ALA A 435 14.04 -1.77 4.19
CA ALA A 435 13.41 -1.76 5.51
C ALA A 435 13.41 -3.13 6.22
N GLY A 436 12.26 -3.81 6.31
CA GLY A 436 12.12 -5.12 6.95
C GLY A 436 12.80 -6.28 6.21
N GLY A 437 13.24 -6.06 4.96
CA GLY A 437 13.86 -7.10 4.15
C GLY A 437 12.90 -8.24 3.78
N ASP A 438 11.60 -8.02 3.90
CA ASP A 438 10.53 -9.04 3.80
C ASP A 438 10.64 -9.91 2.54
N TYR A 439 11.13 -9.36 1.44
CA TYR A 439 11.23 -10.04 0.15
C TYR A 439 12.63 -10.55 -0.17
N LEU A 440 13.53 -10.59 0.80
CA LEU A 440 14.79 -11.31 0.68
C LEU A 440 14.52 -12.82 0.84
N PRO A 441 15.18 -13.69 0.05
CA PRO A 441 15.22 -15.11 0.34
C PRO A 441 15.62 -15.35 1.80
N LEU A 442 14.96 -16.29 2.47
CA LEU A 442 15.29 -16.64 3.86
C LEU A 442 16.78 -16.99 4.07
N PRO A 443 17.47 -17.71 3.16
CA PRO A 443 18.89 -18.02 3.34
C PRO A 443 19.85 -16.87 2.94
N SER A 444 19.37 -15.64 2.74
CA SER A 444 20.23 -14.52 2.33
C SER A 444 21.48 -14.33 3.20
N PRO A 445 22.66 -14.05 2.61
CA PRO A 445 23.91 -13.89 3.34
C PRO A 445 23.95 -12.53 4.06
N ASP A 446 25.02 -12.31 4.82
CA ASP A 446 25.33 -10.99 5.36
C ASP A 446 25.98 -10.08 4.32
N TYR A 447 25.16 -9.21 3.72
CA TYR A 447 25.56 -8.24 2.70
C TYR A 447 26.45 -7.12 3.24
N ARG A 448 26.64 -7.00 4.56
CA ARG A 448 27.62 -6.06 5.15
C ARG A 448 29.05 -6.47 4.85
N THR A 449 29.30 -7.77 4.90
CA THR A 449 30.64 -8.36 4.74
C THR A 449 30.87 -8.89 3.32
N LEU A 450 29.79 -9.17 2.58
CA LEU A 450 29.87 -9.73 1.25
C LEU A 450 30.31 -8.67 0.22
N LYS A 451 31.43 -8.91 -0.45
CA LYS A 451 31.94 -8.02 -1.50
C LYS A 451 31.13 -8.19 -2.78
N GLN A 452 30.87 -7.10 -3.50
CA GLN A 452 30.24 -7.16 -4.82
C GLN A 452 31.24 -7.70 -5.86
N ALA A 453 31.39 -9.02 -5.92
CA ALA A 453 32.34 -9.71 -6.79
C ALA A 453 31.72 -11.02 -7.32
N ILE A 454 32.27 -11.55 -8.40
CA ILE A 454 32.02 -12.94 -8.80
C ILE A 454 32.82 -13.85 -7.86
N MET A 455 32.18 -14.88 -7.33
CA MET A 455 32.69 -15.72 -6.25
C MET A 455 32.66 -17.21 -6.61
N ASP A 456 33.37 -18.01 -5.83
CA ASP A 456 33.22 -19.47 -5.82
C ASP A 456 32.06 -19.93 -4.92
N GLU A 457 31.86 -21.25 -4.84
CA GLU A 457 30.84 -21.89 -3.99
C GLU A 457 31.04 -21.61 -2.49
N SER A 458 32.26 -21.28 -2.06
CA SER A 458 32.59 -20.91 -0.67
C SER A 458 32.47 -19.40 -0.41
N LEU A 459 31.87 -18.65 -1.35
CA LEU A 459 31.72 -17.20 -1.32
C LEU A 459 33.05 -16.44 -1.22
N GLN A 460 34.14 -17.03 -1.73
CA GLN A 460 35.41 -16.33 -1.87
C GLN A 460 35.46 -15.60 -3.21
N PRO A 461 35.85 -14.31 -3.25
CA PRO A 461 35.99 -13.56 -4.50
C PRO A 461 37.00 -14.20 -5.44
N LEU A 462 36.60 -14.35 -6.70
CA LEU A 462 37.47 -14.76 -7.79
C LEU A 462 38.02 -13.52 -8.50
N ASP A 463 39.18 -13.67 -9.15
CA ASP A 463 39.76 -12.62 -10.00
C ASP A 463 39.05 -12.57 -11.37
N ILE A 464 37.76 -12.24 -11.34
CA ILE A 464 36.89 -12.11 -12.51
C ILE A 464 36.21 -10.75 -12.43
N SER A 465 36.59 -9.85 -13.32
CA SER A 465 35.90 -8.57 -13.48
C SER A 465 34.54 -8.77 -14.17
N PHE A 466 33.56 -7.98 -13.76
CA PHE A 466 32.26 -7.91 -14.42
C PHE A 466 31.85 -6.45 -14.65
N GLU A 467 31.03 -6.24 -15.67
CA GLU A 467 30.35 -4.98 -15.93
C GLU A 467 28.86 -5.16 -15.61
N LYS A 468 28.25 -4.14 -14.99
CA LYS A 468 26.83 -4.14 -14.70
C LYS A 468 26.16 -2.89 -15.28
N ASP A 469 25.28 -3.11 -16.24
CA ASP A 469 24.42 -2.09 -16.83
C ASP A 469 22.96 -2.35 -16.44
N TYR A 470 22.47 -1.60 -15.45
CA TYR A 470 21.15 -1.77 -14.82
C TYR A 470 20.88 -3.23 -14.41
N SER A 471 20.11 -3.98 -15.20
CA SER A 471 19.71 -5.37 -14.94
C SER A 471 20.60 -6.42 -15.65
N THR A 472 21.56 -5.98 -16.45
CA THR A 472 22.48 -6.84 -17.23
C THR A 472 23.83 -6.90 -16.54
N LEU A 473 24.31 -8.11 -16.24
CA LEU A 473 25.64 -8.38 -15.70
C LEU A 473 26.44 -9.18 -16.73
N SER A 474 27.59 -8.65 -17.15
CA SER A 474 28.44 -9.23 -18.19
C SER A 474 29.83 -9.51 -17.66
N PHE A 475 30.43 -10.66 -17.98
CA PHE A 475 31.77 -11.06 -17.53
C PHE A 475 32.37 -12.07 -18.51
N THR A 476 33.67 -12.33 -18.38
CA THR A 476 34.38 -13.32 -19.20
C THR A 476 35.06 -14.35 -18.30
N LEU A 477 34.88 -15.62 -18.63
CA LEU A 477 35.58 -16.72 -17.98
C LEU A 477 36.71 -17.24 -18.85
N THR A 478 37.78 -17.68 -18.20
CA THR A 478 38.92 -18.34 -18.84
C THR A 478 38.88 -19.85 -18.58
N ASP A 479 39.71 -20.63 -19.26
CA ASP A 479 39.79 -22.08 -19.07
C ASP A 479 40.14 -22.47 -17.63
N SER A 480 40.79 -21.58 -16.86
CA SER A 480 41.07 -21.78 -15.44
C SER A 480 39.83 -21.88 -14.56
N ASN A 481 38.68 -21.43 -15.07
CA ASN A 481 37.38 -21.46 -14.38
C ASN A 481 36.50 -22.63 -14.85
N ALA A 482 37.02 -23.52 -15.72
CA ALA A 482 36.24 -24.64 -16.23
C ALA A 482 35.91 -25.65 -15.11
N ASN A 483 34.68 -26.18 -15.15
CA ASN A 483 34.06 -27.09 -14.19
C ASN A 483 33.88 -26.56 -12.76
N GLN A 484 34.13 -25.28 -12.53
CA GLN A 484 33.92 -24.60 -11.25
C GLN A 484 32.46 -24.11 -11.13
N THR A 485 31.92 -24.17 -9.91
CA THR A 485 30.70 -23.44 -9.56
C THR A 485 31.02 -21.96 -9.40
N ILE A 486 30.35 -21.12 -10.20
CA ILE A 486 30.49 -19.67 -10.19
C ILE A 486 29.23 -19.08 -9.55
N VAL A 487 29.43 -18.19 -8.58
CA VAL A 487 28.38 -17.45 -7.88
C VAL A 487 28.43 -15.99 -8.33
N LEU A 488 27.29 -15.50 -8.81
CA LEU A 488 27.13 -14.12 -9.25
C LEU A 488 26.68 -13.23 -8.07
N PRO A 489 27.07 -11.94 -8.05
CA PRO A 489 26.63 -10.98 -7.03
C PRO A 489 25.18 -10.53 -7.26
N LEU A 490 24.25 -11.48 -7.32
CA LEU A 490 22.83 -11.30 -7.58
C LEU A 490 22.02 -12.14 -6.59
N THR A 491 21.07 -11.54 -5.89
CA THR A 491 20.12 -12.25 -5.04
C THR A 491 19.20 -13.11 -5.91
N TRP A 492 18.96 -14.36 -5.52
CA TRP A 492 18.16 -15.28 -6.29
C TRP A 492 16.67 -14.92 -6.27
N TYR A 493 16.15 -14.66 -7.46
CA TYR A 493 14.72 -14.57 -7.76
C TYR A 493 14.44 -15.32 -9.06
N LEU A 494 13.30 -16.02 -9.16
CA LEU A 494 12.88 -16.65 -10.41
C LEU A 494 12.78 -15.60 -11.52
N GLY A 495 13.42 -15.86 -12.66
CA GLY A 495 13.45 -14.97 -13.83
C GLY A 495 14.85 -14.52 -14.28
N TYR A 496 15.92 -14.86 -13.54
CA TYR A 496 17.27 -14.71 -14.09
C TYR A 496 17.53 -15.73 -15.20
N HIS A 497 18.23 -15.29 -16.25
CA HIS A 497 18.71 -16.12 -17.35
C HIS A 497 20.18 -15.79 -17.59
N LEU A 498 21.00 -16.83 -17.76
CA LEU A 498 22.42 -16.71 -18.08
C LEU A 498 22.65 -17.23 -19.50
N TYR A 499 23.41 -16.48 -20.29
CA TYR A 499 23.80 -16.87 -21.63
C TYR A 499 25.32 -16.87 -21.77
N CYS A 500 25.87 -17.93 -22.36
CA CYS A 500 27.22 -17.91 -22.92
C CYS A 500 27.14 -17.35 -24.34
N ILE A 501 28.06 -16.46 -24.68
CA ILE A 501 28.21 -15.84 -26.00
C ILE A 501 29.48 -16.39 -26.62
N ASP A 502 29.32 -17.17 -27.68
CA ASP A 502 30.43 -17.65 -28.51
C ASP A 502 30.13 -17.31 -29.98
N ASN A 503 31.06 -16.61 -30.64
CA ASN A 503 30.92 -16.16 -32.04
C ASN A 503 29.59 -15.45 -32.37
N GLY A 504 29.02 -14.73 -31.40
CA GLY A 504 27.74 -14.02 -31.53
C GLY A 504 26.49 -14.89 -31.31
N ILE A 505 26.64 -16.20 -31.11
CA ILE A 505 25.56 -17.12 -30.76
C ILE A 505 25.35 -17.10 -29.24
N ARG A 506 24.10 -16.97 -28.80
CA ARG A 506 23.71 -17.03 -27.39
C ARG A 506 23.21 -18.42 -27.05
N THR A 507 23.88 -19.10 -26.13
CA THR A 507 23.46 -20.39 -25.58
C THR A 507 23.07 -20.22 -24.12
N GLU A 508 21.85 -20.61 -23.77
CA GLU A 508 21.36 -20.50 -22.40
C GLU A 508 22.02 -21.52 -21.48
N ILE A 509 22.47 -21.06 -20.32
CA ILE A 509 23.13 -21.86 -19.29
C ILE A 509 22.19 -22.00 -18.11
N LYS A 510 22.07 -23.22 -17.59
CA LYS A 510 21.21 -23.48 -16.43
C LYS A 510 21.83 -22.86 -15.18
N ILE A 511 21.03 -22.04 -14.49
CA ILE A 511 21.37 -21.43 -13.22
C ILE A 511 20.57 -22.04 -12.07
N THR A 512 21.10 -21.95 -10.86
CA THR A 512 20.48 -22.43 -9.61
C THR A 512 20.76 -21.48 -8.46
N PRO A 513 19.89 -21.41 -7.44
CA PRO A 513 20.23 -20.72 -6.19
C PRO A 513 21.36 -21.45 -5.46
N THR A 514 22.24 -20.70 -4.80
CA THR A 514 23.12 -21.24 -3.75
C THR A 514 22.34 -21.51 -2.47
N ASP A 515 22.96 -22.21 -1.51
CA ASP A 515 22.45 -22.38 -0.15
C ASP A 515 22.30 -21.05 0.61
N THR A 516 22.89 -19.96 0.10
CA THR A 516 22.74 -18.59 0.62
C THR A 516 21.78 -17.73 -0.21
N GLY A 517 21.04 -18.31 -1.16
CA GLY A 517 20.09 -17.57 -1.97
C GLY A 517 20.71 -16.56 -2.95
N LEU A 518 21.91 -16.84 -3.46
CA LEU A 518 22.53 -16.09 -4.58
C LEU A 518 22.40 -16.86 -5.90
N VAL A 519 22.53 -16.18 -7.03
CA VAL A 519 22.52 -16.82 -8.36
C VAL A 519 23.85 -17.56 -8.59
N SER A 520 23.80 -18.82 -9.00
CA SER A 520 24.98 -19.63 -9.34
C SER A 520 24.78 -20.46 -10.60
N PHE A 521 25.89 -20.93 -11.17
CA PHE A 521 25.90 -21.90 -12.26
C PHE A 521 27.23 -22.67 -12.28
N LYS A 522 27.27 -23.78 -13.01
CA LYS A 522 28.50 -24.51 -13.28
C LYS A 522 29.08 -24.05 -14.61
N ALA A 523 30.31 -23.55 -14.61
CA ALA A 523 30.99 -23.09 -15.81
C ALA A 523 31.55 -24.28 -16.59
N ASP A 524 30.96 -24.60 -17.75
CA ASP A 524 31.40 -25.75 -18.56
C ASP A 524 32.45 -25.37 -19.64
N GLN A 525 32.54 -24.10 -20.01
CA GLN A 525 33.45 -23.60 -21.04
C GLN A 525 33.94 -22.16 -20.77
N ALA A 526 35.11 -21.81 -21.30
CA ALA A 526 35.55 -20.42 -21.35
C ALA A 526 34.69 -19.61 -22.33
N GLY A 527 34.58 -18.30 -22.11
CA GLY A 527 33.79 -17.44 -22.99
C GLY A 527 33.22 -16.22 -22.28
N SER A 528 32.48 -15.41 -23.05
CA SER A 528 31.77 -14.25 -22.52
C SER A 528 30.38 -14.65 -22.06
N TYR A 529 30.00 -14.22 -20.86
CA TYR A 529 28.74 -14.55 -20.22
C TYR A 529 27.93 -13.30 -19.96
N VAL A 530 26.62 -13.41 -20.11
CA VAL A 530 25.67 -12.33 -19.83
C VAL A 530 24.50 -12.88 -19.03
N CYS A 531 24.34 -12.38 -17.82
CA CYS A 531 23.21 -12.65 -16.94
C CYS A 531 22.22 -11.48 -17.00
N VAL A 532 20.94 -11.77 -17.23
CA VAL A 532 19.86 -10.78 -17.30
C VAL A 532 18.65 -11.27 -16.54
N TYR A 533 17.91 -10.34 -15.92
CA TYR A 533 16.57 -10.64 -15.42
C TYR A 533 15.55 -10.47 -16.56
N GLN A 534 14.77 -11.50 -16.85
CA GLN A 534 13.67 -11.46 -17.81
C GLN A 534 12.36 -11.82 -17.12
N SER A 535 11.28 -11.12 -17.48
CA SER A 535 9.94 -11.46 -17.00
C SER A 535 9.58 -12.89 -17.40
N THR A 536 9.08 -13.67 -16.44
CA THR A 536 8.61 -15.04 -16.70
C THR A 536 7.52 -15.05 -17.77
N THR A 537 7.40 -16.16 -18.50
CA THR A 537 6.33 -16.35 -19.50
C THR A 537 4.94 -16.12 -18.90
N LEU A 538 4.73 -16.59 -17.66
CA LEU A 538 3.50 -16.36 -16.91
C LEU A 538 3.23 -14.85 -16.74
N ARG A 539 4.21 -14.09 -16.26
CA ARG A 539 4.09 -12.64 -16.07
C ARG A 539 3.74 -11.92 -17.37
N ASN A 540 4.40 -12.26 -18.48
CA ASN A 540 4.13 -11.66 -19.79
C ASN A 540 2.70 -11.91 -20.28
N ILE A 541 2.20 -13.15 -20.14
CA ILE A 541 0.80 -13.49 -20.46
C ILE A 541 -0.16 -12.70 -19.56
N CYS A 542 0.12 -12.65 -18.25
CA CYS A 542 -0.72 -11.99 -17.27
C CYS A 542 -0.83 -10.47 -17.53
N ILE A 543 0.25 -9.82 -17.97
CA ILE A 543 0.23 -8.41 -18.40
C ILE A 543 -0.76 -8.22 -19.56
N GLY A 544 -0.69 -9.06 -20.59
CA GLY A 544 -1.62 -9.00 -21.73
C GLY A 544 -3.09 -9.18 -21.31
N VAL A 545 -3.36 -10.15 -20.44
CA VAL A 545 -4.71 -10.39 -19.89
C VAL A 545 -5.22 -9.19 -19.11
N SER A 546 -4.39 -8.60 -18.23
CA SER A 546 -4.80 -7.44 -17.44
C SER A 546 -5.03 -6.18 -18.27
N LEU A 547 -4.25 -5.95 -19.32
CA LEU A 547 -4.50 -4.85 -20.26
C LEU A 547 -5.82 -5.04 -21.01
N ALA A 548 -6.10 -6.25 -21.49
CA ALA A 548 -7.38 -6.55 -22.15
C ALA A 548 -8.58 -6.40 -21.21
N ALA A 549 -8.45 -6.86 -19.96
CA ALA A 549 -9.47 -6.71 -18.93
C ALA A 549 -9.73 -5.24 -18.60
N LEU A 550 -8.69 -4.44 -18.42
CA LEU A 550 -8.80 -3.00 -18.17
C LEU A 550 -9.51 -2.29 -19.33
N ALA A 551 -9.12 -2.58 -20.58
CA ALA A 551 -9.78 -2.03 -21.76
C ALA A 551 -11.27 -2.40 -21.81
N ALA A 552 -11.63 -3.65 -21.52
CA ALA A 552 -13.02 -4.11 -21.48
C ALA A 552 -13.84 -3.35 -20.41
N VAL A 553 -13.28 -3.16 -19.21
CA VAL A 553 -13.93 -2.40 -18.13
C VAL A 553 -14.17 -0.94 -18.54
N ILE A 554 -13.18 -0.29 -19.15
CA ILE A 554 -13.28 1.09 -19.64
C ILE A 554 -14.37 1.21 -20.72
N ILE A 555 -14.43 0.27 -21.68
CA ILE A 555 -15.45 0.25 -22.73
C ILE A 555 -16.85 0.08 -22.13
N CYS A 556 -17.01 -0.85 -21.18
CA CYS A 556 -18.29 -1.05 -20.49
C CYS A 556 -18.74 0.21 -19.74
N TRP A 557 -17.82 0.85 -19.00
CA TRP A 557 -18.09 2.11 -18.31
C TRP A 557 -18.50 3.23 -19.28
N TRP A 558 -17.79 3.36 -20.40
CA TRP A 558 -18.07 4.40 -21.39
C TRP A 558 -19.45 4.20 -22.06
N LYS A 559 -19.80 2.97 -22.43
CA LYS A 559 -21.12 2.63 -22.98
C LYS A 559 -22.25 2.96 -22.01
N ASP A 560 -22.11 2.58 -20.75
CA ASP A 560 -23.08 2.90 -19.69
C ASP A 560 -23.28 4.41 -19.51
N ARG A 561 -22.22 5.20 -19.70
CA ARG A 561 -22.28 6.67 -19.66
C ARG A 561 -23.02 7.27 -20.84
N GLN A 562 -22.86 6.73 -22.04
CA GLN A 562 -23.58 7.21 -23.23
C GLN A 562 -25.08 6.95 -23.12
N ILE A 563 -25.47 5.75 -22.65
CA ILE A 563 -26.87 5.39 -22.42
C ILE A 563 -27.56 6.32 -21.41
N GLN A 564 -26.82 6.91 -20.47
CA GLN A 564 -27.37 7.87 -19.49
C GLN A 564 -27.45 9.31 -20.00
N LYS A 565 -26.75 9.63 -21.10
CA LYS A 565 -26.77 10.94 -21.72
C LYS A 565 -27.84 11.04 -22.80
N ALA A 566 -28.10 9.94 -23.51
CA ALA A 566 -29.30 9.73 -24.31
C ALA A 566 -30.52 9.62 -23.41
#